data_AF-A0A2V7PZV9-F1
#
_entry.id   AF-A0A2V7PZV9-F1
#
_cell.length_a   1.000
_cell.length_b   1.000
_cell.length_c   1.000
_cell.angle_alpha   90.00
_cell.angle_beta   90.00
_cell.angle_gamma   90.00
#
_symmetry.space_group_name_H-M   'P 1'
#
loop_
_entity.id
_entity.type
_entity.pdbx_description
1 polymer ?
#
loop_
_entity_poly.entity_id
_entity_poly.type
_entity_poly.pdbx_seq_one_letter_code
_entity_poly.pdbx_strand_id
1 'polypeptide(L)'
;MCMRLNCLAVVLAALVTAACPYDGRLTSNRGIAISGGGGGGSGADALFFLVQPNDATAGNIITPAVQIEVLDSLRRPDTAYSNSITMSLAVNNVGARLSGTLSVVPVNGIASFGDLSIDRSAAGFILRASGSGALTKTSTPFTIFAR
;
A
#
# COMPACT_ATOMS: atom_id res chain seq x y z
N MET A 1 2.95 65.94 -29.35
CA MET A 1 2.02 64.79 -29.41
C MET A 1 2.04 64.10 -28.04
N CYS A 2 1.02 64.22 -27.18
CA CYS A 2 -0.24 63.41 -27.15
C CYS A 2 0.08 61.94 -26.78
N MET A 3 -0.42 61.25 -25.73
CA MET A 3 -1.66 61.31 -24.91
C MET A 3 -1.43 60.40 -23.67
N ARG A 4 -1.64 60.85 -22.41
CA ARG A 4 -2.73 60.50 -21.46
C ARG A 4 -3.04 59.00 -21.15
N LEU A 5 -3.17 58.75 -19.83
CA LEU A 5 -4.21 57.97 -19.11
C LEU A 5 -4.00 56.47 -18.73
N ASN A 6 -3.61 56.27 -17.46
CA ASN A 6 -4.35 55.58 -16.38
C ASN A 6 -5.30 54.40 -16.75
N CYS A 7 -5.02 53.19 -16.23
CA CYS A 7 -6.04 52.27 -15.71
C CYS A 7 -5.40 51.20 -14.81
N LEU A 8 -5.81 51.18 -13.54
CA LEU A 8 -5.70 50.01 -12.66
C LEU A 8 -6.34 48.81 -13.35
N ALA A 9 -5.62 47.69 -13.44
CA ALA A 9 -6.23 46.38 -13.65
C ALA A 9 -5.55 45.38 -12.72
N VAL A 10 -6.17 45.20 -11.55
CA VAL A 10 -6.03 44.00 -10.73
C VAL A 10 -6.49 42.83 -11.60
N VAL A 11 -5.58 41.92 -11.96
CA VAL A 11 -5.98 40.61 -12.49
C VAL A 11 -5.20 39.53 -11.73
N LEU A 12 -5.98 38.90 -10.86
CA LEU A 12 -5.77 37.68 -10.11
C LEU A 12 -4.91 36.65 -10.89
N ALA A 13 -3.81 36.22 -10.29
CA ALA A 13 -3.02 35.10 -10.75
C ALA A 13 -3.86 33.82 -10.68
N ALA A 14 -4.40 33.38 -11.82
CA ALA A 14 -4.95 32.04 -11.95
C ALA A 14 -3.78 31.07 -12.18
N LEU A 15 -3.36 30.38 -11.12
CA LEU A 15 -2.55 29.18 -11.21
C LEU A 15 -3.36 28.13 -11.98
N VAL A 16 -3.09 28.01 -13.28
CA VAL A 16 -3.51 26.85 -14.07
C VAL A 16 -2.71 25.67 -13.54
N THR A 17 -3.32 24.91 -12.63
CA THR A 17 -2.87 23.55 -12.38
C THR A 17 -3.22 22.77 -13.64
N ALA A 18 -2.21 22.62 -14.51
CA ALA A 18 -2.29 21.64 -15.58
C ALA A 18 -2.45 20.27 -14.92
N ALA A 19 -3.70 19.81 -14.85
CA ALA A 19 -4.01 18.43 -14.58
C ALA A 19 -3.19 17.59 -15.55
N CYS A 20 -2.31 16.75 -15.01
CA CYS A 20 -1.49 15.84 -15.79
C CYS A 20 -2.44 15.03 -16.69
N PRO A 21 -2.34 15.12 -18.03
CA PRO A 21 -3.11 14.23 -18.86
C PRO A 21 -2.51 12.84 -18.66
N TYR A 22 -3.18 11.99 -17.89
CA TYR A 22 -3.00 10.54 -17.97
C TYR A 22 -3.61 10.09 -19.30
N ASP A 23 -2.96 10.42 -20.41
CA ASP A 23 -3.29 9.83 -21.70
C ASP A 23 -2.67 8.43 -21.76
N GLY A 24 -3.32 7.51 -21.06
CA GLY A 24 -2.98 6.09 -21.02
C GLY A 24 -4.01 5.24 -21.76
N ARG A 25 -4.78 5.81 -22.70
CA ARG A 25 -5.91 5.08 -23.30
C ARG A 25 -5.55 4.16 -24.47
N LEU A 26 -4.28 3.99 -24.82
CA LEU A 26 -3.88 3.15 -25.97
C LEU A 26 -2.54 2.40 -25.80
N THR A 27 -2.28 1.72 -24.67
CA THR A 27 -1.19 0.73 -24.61
C THR A 27 -1.56 -0.53 -23.85
N SER A 28 -2.59 -1.24 -24.31
CA SER A 28 -2.49 -2.70 -24.48
C SER A 28 -3.72 -3.25 -25.19
N ASN A 29 -3.69 -3.29 -26.52
CA ASN A 29 -4.39 -4.38 -27.18
C ASN A 29 -3.57 -5.67 -26.92
N ARG A 30 -3.87 -6.34 -25.81
CA ARG A 30 -3.66 -7.78 -25.70
C ARG A 30 -5.07 -8.35 -25.84
N GLY A 31 -5.32 -8.99 -26.98
CA GLY A 31 -6.63 -9.44 -27.41
C GLY A 31 -7.33 -10.35 -26.42
N ILE A 32 -8.63 -10.54 -26.68
CA ILE A 32 -9.54 -11.55 -26.10
C ILE A 32 -8.80 -12.56 -25.19
N ALA A 33 -8.74 -12.26 -23.89
CA ALA A 33 -8.18 -13.19 -22.91
C ALA A 33 -9.22 -14.29 -22.65
N ILE A 34 -9.09 -15.41 -23.35
CA ILE A 34 -9.76 -16.68 -23.04
C ILE A 34 -8.94 -17.53 -22.04
N SER A 35 -7.97 -16.92 -21.36
CA SER A 35 -7.17 -17.56 -20.32
C SER A 35 -7.24 -16.72 -19.04
N GLY A 36 -7.75 -17.32 -17.96
CA GLY A 36 -7.94 -16.67 -16.68
C GLY A 36 -6.66 -16.00 -16.16
N GLY A 37 -6.76 -14.71 -15.85
CA GLY A 37 -5.73 -13.94 -15.17
C GLY A 37 -6.43 -12.85 -14.37
N GLY A 38 -6.34 -12.92 -13.04
CA GLY A 38 -7.17 -12.16 -12.09
C GLY A 38 -6.93 -10.65 -12.01
N GLY A 39 -6.05 -10.07 -12.83
CA GLY A 39 -5.80 -8.63 -12.86
C GLY A 39 -6.67 -7.93 -13.91
N GLY A 40 -7.81 -7.36 -13.50
CA GLY A 40 -8.78 -6.76 -14.42
C GLY A 40 -8.76 -5.23 -14.51
N GLY A 41 -7.70 -4.58 -14.01
CA GLY A 41 -7.68 -3.14 -13.78
C GLY A 41 -6.52 -2.39 -14.44
N SER A 42 -6.70 -1.10 -14.74
CA SER A 42 -5.64 -0.21 -15.24
C SER A 42 -5.09 0.74 -14.17
N GLY A 43 -5.55 0.62 -12.92
CA GLY A 43 -5.09 1.40 -11.78
C GLY A 43 -4.11 0.64 -10.90
N ALA A 44 -3.57 1.33 -9.89
CA ALA A 44 -2.76 0.69 -8.85
C ALA A 44 -3.58 -0.33 -8.06
N ASP A 45 -2.93 -1.42 -7.65
CA ASP A 45 -3.53 -2.43 -6.80
C ASP A 45 -3.72 -1.90 -5.38
N ALA A 46 -4.62 -2.49 -4.61
CA ALA A 46 -4.84 -2.17 -3.21
C ALA A 46 -4.44 -3.35 -2.33
N LEU A 47 -3.73 -3.06 -1.23
CA LEU A 47 -3.40 -4.06 -0.23
C LEU A 47 -4.48 -4.09 0.86
N PHE A 48 -4.88 -5.29 1.27
CA PHE A 48 -5.86 -5.51 2.33
C PHE A 48 -5.34 -6.51 3.35
N PHE A 49 -5.46 -6.20 4.65
CA PHE A 49 -5.14 -7.15 5.72
C PHE A 49 -6.31 -8.12 5.88
N LEU A 50 -6.18 -9.31 5.30
CA LEU A 50 -7.14 -10.41 5.46
C LEU A 50 -7.10 -10.97 6.89
N VAL A 51 -5.90 -11.08 7.45
CA VAL A 51 -5.67 -11.40 8.86
C VAL A 51 -4.79 -10.31 9.47
N GLN A 52 -5.32 -9.63 10.49
CA GLN A 52 -4.61 -8.59 11.23
C GLN A 52 -3.53 -9.20 12.15
N PRO A 53 -2.43 -8.47 12.44
CA PRO A 53 -1.57 -8.82 13.56
C PRO A 53 -2.38 -8.76 14.86
N ASN A 54 -2.11 -9.71 15.75
CA ASN A 54 -2.69 -9.77 17.08
C ASN A 54 -1.65 -9.45 18.15
N ASP A 55 -2.11 -9.24 19.37
CA ASP A 55 -1.21 -9.07 20.51
C ASP A 55 -0.32 -10.30 20.70
N ALA A 56 0.94 -10.06 21.09
CA ALA A 56 1.93 -11.12 21.31
C ALA A 56 2.91 -10.74 22.42
N THR A 57 3.70 -11.70 22.88
CA THR A 57 4.82 -11.44 23.81
C THR A 57 6.09 -11.10 23.02
N ALA A 58 6.92 -10.19 23.55
CA ALA A 58 8.17 -9.79 22.93
C ALA A 58 9.06 -11.00 22.57
N GLY A 59 9.50 -11.05 21.31
CA GLY A 59 10.31 -12.11 20.76
C GLY A 59 9.58 -13.44 20.50
N ASN A 60 8.27 -13.52 20.73
CA ASN A 60 7.43 -14.63 20.26
C ASN A 60 6.87 -14.32 18.86
N ILE A 61 6.48 -15.35 18.12
CA ILE A 61 5.82 -15.20 16.83
C ILE A 61 4.42 -14.60 17.05
N ILE A 62 4.06 -13.61 16.23
CA ILE A 62 2.71 -13.05 16.18
C ILE A 62 1.80 -14.10 15.54
N THR A 63 0.81 -14.56 16.31
CA THR A 63 -0.17 -15.56 15.86
C THR A 63 -1.60 -15.04 16.03
N PRO A 64 -2.51 -15.27 15.08
CA PRO A 64 -2.34 -16.02 13.82
C PRO A 64 -1.42 -15.31 12.81
N ALA A 65 -1.01 -16.04 11.77
CA ALA A 65 -0.18 -15.50 10.69
C ALA A 65 -0.86 -14.31 10.01
N VAL A 66 -0.11 -13.23 9.79
CA VAL A 66 -0.63 -12.04 9.12
C VAL A 66 -0.76 -12.33 7.63
N GLN A 67 -1.91 -12.01 7.03
CA GLN A 67 -2.17 -12.26 5.62
C GLN A 67 -2.60 -10.97 4.92
N ILE A 68 -1.98 -10.73 3.76
CA ILE A 68 -2.30 -9.61 2.89
C ILE A 68 -2.88 -10.14 1.60
N GLU A 69 -4.08 -9.67 1.27
CA GLU A 69 -4.71 -9.88 -0.04
C GLU A 69 -4.42 -8.66 -0.93
N VAL A 70 -4.06 -8.92 -2.18
CA VAL A 70 -3.91 -7.92 -3.24
C VAL A 70 -5.20 -7.86 -4.02
N LEU A 71 -5.75 -6.67 -4.14
CA LEU A 71 -6.96 -6.40 -4.90
C LEU A 71 -6.61 -5.53 -6.12
N ASP A 72 -7.13 -5.91 -7.29
CA ASP A 72 -7.08 -5.07 -8.48
C ASP A 72 -7.87 -3.77 -8.29
N SER A 73 -7.73 -2.82 -9.22
CA SER A 73 -8.51 -1.56 -9.18
C SER A 73 -10.04 -1.74 -9.28
N LEU A 74 -10.54 -2.95 -9.59
CA LEU A 74 -11.95 -3.32 -9.55
C LEU A 74 -12.36 -4.00 -8.23
N ARG A 75 -11.45 -4.02 -7.25
CA ARG A 75 -11.61 -4.65 -5.92
C ARG A 75 -11.83 -6.16 -5.96
N ARG A 76 -11.20 -6.85 -6.90
CA ARG A 76 -11.15 -8.32 -6.94
C ARG A 76 -9.74 -8.82 -6.66
N PRO A 77 -9.57 -10.05 -6.14
CA PRO A 77 -8.23 -10.60 -5.91
C PRO A 77 -7.40 -10.61 -7.19
N ASP A 78 -6.25 -9.92 -7.18
CA ASP A 78 -5.32 -9.94 -8.30
C ASP A 78 -4.40 -11.15 -8.19
N THR A 79 -4.80 -12.26 -8.83
CA THR A 79 -4.01 -13.48 -8.86
C THR A 79 -2.78 -13.40 -9.77
N ALA A 80 -2.64 -12.33 -10.57
CA ALA A 80 -1.51 -12.10 -11.45
C ALA A 80 -0.43 -11.19 -10.83
N TYR A 81 -0.68 -10.64 -9.64
CA TYR A 81 0.29 -9.81 -8.92
C TYR A 81 1.54 -10.61 -8.55
N SER A 82 2.68 -10.30 -9.18
CA SER A 82 3.94 -11.03 -9.02
C SER A 82 5.03 -10.25 -8.26
N ASN A 83 4.74 -9.02 -7.83
CA ASN A 83 5.69 -8.21 -7.06
C ASN A 83 5.72 -8.68 -5.60
N SER A 84 6.84 -8.45 -4.91
CA SER A 84 6.91 -8.75 -3.48
C SER A 84 6.16 -7.72 -2.64
N ILE A 85 5.46 -8.21 -1.63
CA ILE A 85 4.88 -7.40 -0.55
C ILE A 85 5.86 -7.42 0.61
N THR A 86 6.19 -6.23 1.11
CA THR A 86 7.11 -6.04 2.23
C THR A 86 6.37 -5.54 3.47
N MET A 87 6.69 -6.11 4.64
CA MET A 87 6.24 -5.65 5.95
C MET A 87 7.27 -4.77 6.65
N SER A 88 6.78 -3.68 7.24
CA SER A 88 7.57 -2.78 8.07
C SER A 88 6.75 -2.27 9.26
N LEU A 89 7.40 -1.66 10.25
CA LEU A 89 6.70 -0.94 11.32
C LEU A 89 6.40 0.49 10.85
N ALA A 90 5.12 0.85 10.78
CA ALA A 90 4.69 2.24 10.60
C ALA A 90 4.76 3.04 11.90
N VAL A 91 4.43 2.41 13.02
CA VAL A 91 4.55 3.00 14.37
C VAL A 91 5.44 2.11 15.21
N ASN A 92 6.49 2.71 15.78
CA ASN A 92 7.50 2.05 16.60
C ASN A 92 8.18 3.06 17.54
N ASN A 93 7.53 3.36 18.66
CA ASN A 93 7.97 4.43 19.57
C ASN A 93 9.15 4.03 20.46
N VAL A 94 9.50 2.73 20.48
CA VAL A 94 10.53 2.16 21.36
C VAL A 94 11.74 1.63 20.59
N GLY A 95 11.79 1.85 19.28
CA GLY A 95 12.88 1.38 18.42
C GLY A 95 13.01 -0.15 18.38
N ALA A 96 11.90 -0.87 18.48
CA ALA A 96 11.85 -2.33 18.37
C ALA A 96 12.26 -2.80 16.96
N ARG A 97 12.75 -4.04 16.86
CA ARG A 97 13.07 -4.71 15.60
C ARG A 97 11.97 -5.68 15.22
N LEU A 98 11.39 -5.49 14.03
CA LEU A 98 10.57 -6.49 13.37
C LEU A 98 11.49 -7.54 12.72
N SER A 99 11.30 -8.81 13.05
CA SER A 99 12.08 -9.96 12.55
C SER A 99 11.15 -11.00 11.90
N GLY A 100 11.74 -11.95 11.17
CA GLY A 100 11.02 -12.97 10.38
C GLY A 100 11.19 -12.74 8.87
N THR A 101 10.31 -13.34 8.09
CA THR A 101 10.24 -13.16 6.64
C THR A 101 9.49 -11.87 6.34
N LEU A 102 10.21 -10.81 5.97
CA LEU A 102 9.60 -9.49 5.78
C LEU A 102 9.15 -9.20 4.34
N SER A 103 9.49 -10.06 3.38
CA SER A 103 9.12 -9.89 1.96
C SER A 103 8.61 -11.21 1.40
N VAL A 104 7.38 -11.20 0.86
CA VAL A 104 6.70 -12.39 0.33
C VAL A 104 6.06 -12.04 -1.01
N VAL A 105 6.24 -12.90 -2.01
CA VAL A 105 5.48 -12.82 -3.26
C VAL A 105 4.13 -13.50 -3.04
N PRO A 106 3.00 -12.83 -3.33
CA PRO A 106 1.68 -13.42 -3.15
C PRO A 106 1.47 -14.66 -4.03
N VAL A 107 0.76 -15.65 -3.51
CA VAL A 107 0.26 -16.80 -4.29
C VAL A 107 -1.25 -16.69 -4.36
N ASN A 108 -1.81 -16.70 -5.58
CA ASN A 108 -3.22 -16.43 -5.82
C ASN A 108 -3.71 -15.11 -5.19
N GLY A 109 -2.86 -14.07 -5.23
CA GLY A 109 -3.17 -12.75 -4.67
C GLY A 109 -3.02 -12.65 -3.15
N ILE A 110 -2.57 -13.69 -2.46
CA ILE A 110 -2.39 -13.68 -0.99
C ILE A 110 -0.91 -13.86 -0.60
N ALA A 111 -0.37 -12.90 0.15
CA ALA A 111 0.92 -13.05 0.84
C ALA A 111 0.69 -13.38 2.32
N SER A 112 1.33 -14.44 2.81
CA SER A 112 1.22 -14.90 4.19
C SER A 112 2.55 -14.73 4.93
N PHE A 113 2.51 -14.09 6.09
CA PHE A 113 3.64 -13.79 6.97
C PHE A 113 3.47 -14.55 8.28
N GLY A 114 4.04 -15.75 8.35
CA GLY A 114 3.82 -16.71 9.46
C GLY A 114 4.85 -16.68 10.59
N ASP A 115 5.90 -15.88 10.47
CA ASP A 115 7.07 -15.91 11.36
C ASP A 115 7.45 -14.51 11.88
N LEU A 116 6.53 -13.53 11.80
CA LEU A 116 6.78 -12.17 12.26
C LEU A 116 6.92 -12.13 13.79
N SER A 117 7.92 -11.40 14.28
CA SER A 117 8.13 -11.16 15.70
C SER A 117 8.72 -9.78 15.97
N ILE A 118 8.39 -9.20 17.13
CA ILE A 118 8.91 -7.90 17.60
C ILE A 118 9.63 -8.12 18.94
N ASP A 119 10.85 -7.61 19.06
CA ASP A 119 11.76 -7.91 20.19
C ASP A 119 11.54 -7.07 21.46
N ARG A 120 10.70 -6.03 21.42
CA ARG A 120 10.44 -5.12 22.56
C ARG A 120 8.95 -4.96 22.81
N SER A 121 8.59 -4.85 24.09
CA SER A 121 7.23 -4.59 24.53
C SER A 121 6.85 -3.12 24.41
N ALA A 122 5.70 -2.85 23.81
CA ALA A 122 5.02 -1.57 23.80
C ALA A 122 3.59 -1.76 23.27
N ALA A 123 2.71 -0.80 23.55
CA ALA A 123 1.39 -0.73 22.93
C ALA A 123 1.44 0.14 21.66
N GLY A 124 0.49 -0.10 20.76
CA GLY A 124 0.25 0.78 19.62
C GLY A 124 1.19 0.55 18.43
N PHE A 125 1.79 -0.63 18.30
CA PHE A 125 2.49 -0.99 17.08
C PHE A 125 1.53 -1.02 15.89
N ILE A 126 1.99 -0.56 14.74
CA ILE A 126 1.23 -0.64 13.48
C ILE A 126 2.15 -1.23 12.42
N LEU A 127 1.72 -2.32 11.78
CA LEU A 127 2.40 -2.87 10.61
C LEU A 127 1.98 -2.10 9.36
N ARG A 128 2.92 -1.92 8.43
CA ARG A 128 2.69 -1.38 7.09
C ARG A 128 3.10 -2.40 6.03
N ALA A 129 2.13 -2.71 5.17
CA ALA A 129 2.27 -3.47 3.95
C ALA A 129 2.55 -2.52 2.77
N SER A 130 3.54 -2.85 1.95
CA SER A 130 3.87 -2.11 0.73
C SER A 130 4.37 -3.03 -0.37
N GLY A 131 4.01 -2.76 -1.61
CA GLY A 131 4.51 -3.46 -2.79
C GLY A 131 4.55 -2.53 -4.00
N SER A 132 5.38 -2.86 -4.99
CA SER A 132 5.45 -2.07 -6.24
C SER A 132 4.11 -2.11 -6.96
N GLY A 133 3.66 -0.97 -7.48
CA GLY A 133 2.36 -0.86 -8.17
C GLY A 133 1.13 -0.97 -7.25
N ALA A 134 1.31 -1.14 -5.94
CA ALA A 134 0.22 -1.27 -4.99
C ALA A 134 0.18 -0.10 -3.98
N LEU A 135 -1.03 0.34 -3.63
CA LEU A 135 -1.27 1.30 -2.56
C LEU A 135 -0.95 0.64 -1.21
N THR A 136 -0.06 1.27 -0.45
CA THR A 136 0.34 0.77 0.87
C THR A 136 -0.84 0.76 1.84
N LYS A 137 -0.83 -0.20 2.78
CA LYS A 137 -1.87 -0.35 3.80
C LYS A 137 -1.25 -0.51 5.18
N THR A 138 -1.90 0.03 6.20
CA THR A 138 -1.55 -0.15 7.61
C THR A 138 -2.52 -1.09 8.32
N SER A 139 -2.03 -1.84 9.30
CA SER A 139 -2.83 -2.68 10.18
C SER A 139 -3.63 -1.85 11.19
N THR A 140 -4.51 -2.51 11.93
CA THR A 140 -4.97 -1.98 13.22
C THR A 140 -3.81 -1.96 14.23
N PRO A 141 -3.83 -1.07 15.24
CA PRO A 141 -2.85 -1.10 16.31
C PRO A 141 -2.94 -2.40 17.13
N PHE A 142 -1.79 -2.89 17.60
CA PHE A 142 -1.68 -4.05 18.49
C PHE A 142 -0.58 -3.85 19.53
N THR A 143 -0.55 -4.71 20.53
CA THR A 143 0.35 -4.63 21.69
C THR A 143 1.33 -5.79 21.71
N ILE A 144 2.59 -5.47 22.00
CA ILE A 144 3.58 -6.47 22.39
C ILE A 144 3.79 -6.40 23.89
N PHE A 145 3.49 -7.49 24.60
CA PHE A 145 3.70 -7.62 26.04
C PHE A 145 5.15 -7.97 26.36
N ALA A 146 5.57 -7.64 27.58
CA ALA A 146 6.87 -8.09 28.10
C ALA A 146 6.89 -9.62 28.25
N ARG A 147 8.10 -10.20 28.22
CA ARG A 147 8.33 -11.61 28.53
C ARG A 147 8.11 -11.91 30.01
#